data_AF-A0A191TH22-F1
#
_entry.id   AF-A0A191TH22-F1
#
_cell.length_a   1.000
_cell.length_b   1.000
_cell.length_c   1.000
_cell.angle_alpha   90.00
_cell.angle_beta   90.00
_cell.angle_gamma   90.00
#
_symmetry.space_group_name_H-M   'P 1'
#
loop_
_entity.id
_entity.type
_entity.pdbx_description
1 polymer ?
#
loop_
_entity_poly.entity_id
_entity_poly.type
_entity_poly.pdbx_seq_one_letter_code
_entity_poly.pdbx_strand_id
1 'polypeptide(L)'
;MNLTQLQERSNNACELCAATGNLNIYDVPPTADNISDREIYICDKCLAQIEKKEELDSNHWQCLTTSMWSETTAVQVVAWRMLNRLRNESWAADNLDMLYLDDAILDWAKATGDHENDANVDLHRDANGAVLNNGDTVVLTKSLDVKGSTVNARLGTVVKNIRLDANDTGYIEGKIEGQSIMIKTIFVRKQGV
;
A
#
# COMPACT_ATOMS: atom_id res chain seq x y z
N MET A 1 -7.70 -13.30 16.10
CA MET A 1 -7.44 -12.88 17.51
C MET A 1 -8.43 -11.80 17.93
N ASN A 2 -8.71 -11.53 19.22
CA ASN A 2 -9.53 -10.36 19.60
C ASN A 2 -8.66 -9.08 19.78
N LEU A 3 -9.27 -7.89 19.72
CA LEU A 3 -8.53 -6.61 19.78
C LEU A 3 -7.71 -6.45 21.08
N THR A 4 -8.25 -6.87 22.22
CA THR A 4 -7.57 -6.71 23.52
C THR A 4 -6.29 -7.55 23.57
N GLN A 5 -6.34 -8.80 23.11
CA GLN A 5 -5.17 -9.67 23.03
C GLN A 5 -4.10 -9.09 22.11
N LEU A 6 -4.51 -8.52 20.99
CA LEU A 6 -3.60 -7.90 20.03
C LEU A 6 -2.91 -6.66 20.63
N GLN A 7 -3.65 -5.81 21.34
CA GLN A 7 -3.11 -4.64 22.03
C GLN A 7 -2.13 -5.01 23.15
N GLU A 8 -2.43 -6.07 23.92
CA GLU A 8 -1.53 -6.60 24.94
C GLU A 8 -0.23 -7.13 24.34
N ARG A 9 -0.33 -7.97 23.29
CA ARG A 9 0.84 -8.53 22.59
C ARG A 9 1.74 -7.45 22.03
N SER A 10 1.15 -6.45 21.37
CA SER A 10 1.91 -5.41 20.70
C SER A 10 2.40 -4.30 21.65
N ASN A 11 2.05 -4.40 22.95
CA ASN A 11 2.26 -3.33 23.93
C ASN A 11 1.72 -1.97 23.44
N ASN A 12 0.57 -2.01 22.75
CA ASN A 12 -0.06 -0.86 22.11
C ASN A 12 0.87 -0.03 21.19
N ALA A 13 1.81 -0.72 20.53
CA ALA A 13 2.70 -0.16 19.51
C ALA A 13 2.56 -0.94 18.19
N CYS A 14 3.05 -0.34 17.11
CA CYS A 14 3.18 -0.99 15.81
C CYS A 14 4.16 -2.16 15.90
N GLU A 15 3.74 -3.36 15.54
CA GLU A 15 4.55 -4.58 15.63
C GLU A 15 5.70 -4.64 14.61
N LEU A 16 5.74 -3.70 13.65
CA LEU A 16 6.81 -3.60 12.65
C LEU A 16 7.84 -2.53 13.00
N CYS A 17 7.38 -1.31 13.33
CA CYS A 17 8.24 -0.14 13.51
C CYS A 17 8.22 0.47 14.92
N ALA A 18 7.51 -0.15 15.86
CA ALA A 18 7.34 0.31 17.25
C ALA A 18 6.71 1.70 17.43
N ALA A 19 6.19 2.32 16.36
CA ALA A 19 5.46 3.57 16.45
C ALA A 19 4.20 3.41 17.31
N THR A 20 3.90 4.42 18.13
CA THR A 20 2.66 4.52 18.91
C THR A 20 1.73 5.54 18.26
N GLY A 21 0.44 5.51 18.62
CA GLY A 21 -0.56 6.45 18.09
C GLY A 21 -1.70 5.72 17.38
N ASN A 22 -2.03 6.15 16.16
CA ASN A 22 -3.08 5.51 15.37
C ASN A 22 -2.57 4.18 14.82
N LEU A 23 -3.22 3.09 15.25
CA LEU A 23 -2.84 1.72 14.94
C LEU A 23 -4.06 0.98 14.39
N ASN A 24 -3.80 0.13 13.40
CA ASN A 24 -4.81 -0.59 12.65
C ASN A 24 -4.56 -2.09 12.78
N ILE A 25 -5.62 -2.87 12.86
CA ILE A 25 -5.54 -4.31 12.69
C ILE A 25 -5.36 -4.59 11.20
N TYR A 26 -4.26 -5.24 10.84
CA TYR A 26 -4.00 -5.73 9.49
C TYR A 26 -4.06 -7.25 9.48
N ASP A 27 -4.97 -7.81 8.70
CA ASP A 27 -5.09 -9.25 8.48
C ASP A 27 -4.12 -9.65 7.36
N VAL A 28 -3.06 -10.38 7.70
CA VAL A 28 -1.96 -10.70 6.78
C VAL A 28 -2.45 -11.72 5.73
N PRO A 29 -2.50 -11.36 4.43
CA PRO A 29 -2.99 -12.26 3.39
C PRO A 29 -1.97 -13.37 3.07
N PRO A 30 -2.37 -14.46 2.39
CA PRO A 30 -3.74 -14.90 2.14
C PRO A 30 -4.49 -15.27 3.42
N THR A 31 -5.76 -14.88 3.49
CA THR A 31 -6.65 -15.12 4.64
C THR A 31 -7.27 -16.52 4.59
N ALA A 32 -6.47 -17.57 4.44
CA ALA A 32 -6.94 -18.95 4.45
C ALA A 32 -7.33 -19.38 5.89
N ASP A 33 -8.34 -20.24 6.01
CA ASP A 33 -8.92 -20.65 7.31
C ASP A 33 -7.96 -21.45 8.20
N ASN A 34 -6.87 -21.98 7.64
CA ASN A 34 -5.90 -22.81 8.35
C ASN A 34 -4.74 -22.02 8.98
N ILE A 35 -4.69 -20.70 8.81
CA ILE A 35 -3.64 -19.84 9.38
C ILE A 35 -4.23 -19.12 10.60
N SER A 36 -3.88 -19.58 11.80
CA SER A 36 -4.22 -18.87 13.04
C SER A 36 -3.22 -17.76 13.33
N ASP A 37 -3.66 -16.74 14.07
CA ASP A 37 -2.84 -15.60 14.50
C ASP A 37 -2.18 -14.81 13.35
N ARG A 38 -3.01 -14.42 12.38
CA ARG A 38 -2.61 -13.69 11.18
C ARG A 38 -2.81 -12.19 11.26
N GLU A 39 -3.39 -11.70 12.35
CA GLU A 39 -3.61 -10.29 12.56
C GLU A 39 -2.39 -9.64 13.22
N ILE A 40 -1.96 -8.50 12.70
CA ILE A 40 -0.93 -7.64 13.32
C ILE A 40 -1.46 -6.24 13.56
N TYR A 41 -0.88 -5.55 14.55
CA TYR A 41 -1.19 -4.16 14.85
C TYR A 41 -0.13 -3.24 14.27
N ILE A 42 -0.51 -2.37 13.33
CA ILE A 42 0.44 -1.56 12.58
C ILE A 42 -0.01 -0.11 12.43
N CYS A 43 0.96 0.82 12.35
CA CYS A 43 0.67 2.24 12.14
C CYS A 43 0.23 2.53 10.69
N ASP A 44 -0.40 3.69 10.49
CA ASP A 44 -0.92 4.13 9.18
C ASP A 44 0.15 4.09 8.07
N LYS A 45 1.39 4.49 8.38
CA LYS A 45 2.50 4.50 7.41
C LYS A 45 2.88 3.08 6.97
N CYS A 46 3.06 2.15 7.92
CA CYS A 46 3.32 0.75 7.58
C CYS A 46 2.17 0.18 6.75
N LEU A 47 0.92 0.42 7.16
CA LEU A 47 -0.26 -0.07 6.45
C LEU A 47 -0.30 0.47 5.01
N ALA A 48 -0.11 1.77 4.81
CA ALA A 48 -0.14 2.40 3.50
C ALA A 48 0.93 1.84 2.55
N GLN A 49 2.15 1.62 3.05
CA GLN A 49 3.26 1.10 2.26
C GLN A 49 3.15 -0.43 2.01
N ILE A 50 2.60 -1.20 2.96
CA ILE A 50 2.28 -2.63 2.76
C ILE A 50 1.19 -2.79 1.69
N GLU A 51 0.14 -1.99 1.77
CA GLU A 51 -1.01 -1.97 0.85
C GLU A 51 -0.71 -1.29 -0.48
N LYS A 52 0.54 -0.86 -0.72
CA LYS A 52 0.94 -0.24 -1.98
C LYS A 52 0.11 1.02 -2.29
N LYS A 53 -0.22 1.80 -1.26
CA LYS A 53 -0.94 3.10 -1.33
C LYS A 53 -0.01 4.30 -1.12
N GLU A 54 1.24 4.03 -0.76
CA GLU A 54 2.31 4.99 -0.56
C GLU A 54 3.62 4.37 -1.06
N GLU A 55 4.57 5.21 -1.48
CA GLU A 55 5.92 4.77 -1.83
C GLU A 55 6.65 4.15 -0.63
N LEU A 56 7.54 3.20 -0.91
CA LEU A 56 8.39 2.64 0.13
C LEU A 56 9.40 3.68 0.61
N ASP A 57 9.39 3.93 1.92
CA ASP A 57 10.41 4.72 2.60
C ASP A 57 11.48 3.78 3.17
N SER A 58 12.61 3.67 2.47
CA SER A 58 13.74 2.81 2.85
C SER A 58 14.23 3.07 4.29
N ASN A 59 14.27 4.34 4.72
CA ASN A 59 14.71 4.69 6.09
C ASN A 59 13.69 4.23 7.14
N HIS A 60 12.39 4.36 6.85
CA HIS A 60 11.35 3.87 7.74
C HIS A 60 11.43 2.36 7.95
N TRP A 61 11.71 1.60 6.88
CA TRP A 61 11.75 0.14 6.91
C TRP A 61 13.03 -0.46 7.47
N GLN A 62 14.04 0.34 7.87
CA GLN A 62 15.21 -0.21 8.59
C GLN A 62 14.82 -0.91 9.90
N CYS A 63 13.64 -0.60 10.45
CA CYS A 63 13.06 -1.28 11.60
C CYS A 63 12.86 -2.80 11.39
N LEU A 64 12.81 -3.26 10.14
CA LEU A 64 12.68 -4.68 9.79
C LEU A 64 13.87 -5.52 10.29
N THR A 65 15.06 -4.92 10.42
CA THR A 65 16.24 -5.56 11.04
C THR A 65 15.94 -6.11 12.44
N THR A 66 14.97 -5.52 13.15
CA THR A 66 14.52 -5.98 14.46
C THR A 66 13.25 -6.81 14.36
N SER A 67 12.21 -6.35 13.64
CA SER A 67 10.91 -7.03 13.62
C SER A 67 10.90 -8.36 12.86
N MET A 68 11.87 -8.61 11.98
CA MET A 68 12.08 -9.92 11.35
C MET A 68 12.34 -11.05 12.36
N TRP A 69 12.81 -10.72 13.57
CA TRP A 69 13.08 -11.67 14.66
C TRP A 69 11.94 -11.78 15.67
N SER A 70 10.77 -11.22 15.35
CA SER A 70 9.59 -11.29 16.22
C SER A 70 9.18 -12.74 16.48
N GLU A 71 8.64 -13.02 17.66
CA GLU A 71 8.01 -14.31 17.98
C GLU A 71 6.65 -14.48 17.26
N THR A 72 6.06 -13.38 16.79
CA THR A 72 4.80 -13.40 16.04
C THR A 72 5.07 -13.75 14.57
N THR A 73 4.61 -14.91 14.14
CA THR A 73 4.75 -15.39 12.75
C THR A 73 4.23 -14.41 11.71
N ALA A 74 3.07 -13.78 11.96
CA ALA A 74 2.50 -12.79 11.03
C ALA A 74 3.41 -11.57 10.83
N VAL A 75 4.16 -11.17 11.88
CA VAL A 75 5.15 -10.08 11.80
C VAL A 75 6.35 -10.52 10.97
N GLN A 76 6.86 -11.74 11.18
CA GLN A 76 7.97 -12.31 10.40
C GLN A 76 7.63 -12.38 8.91
N VAL A 77 6.41 -12.82 8.57
CA VAL A 77 5.91 -12.89 7.19
C VAL A 77 5.89 -11.51 6.53
N VAL A 78 5.35 -10.50 7.21
CA VAL A 78 5.31 -9.14 6.67
C VAL A 78 6.72 -8.55 6.57
N ALA A 79 7.58 -8.79 7.56
CA ALA A 79 8.97 -8.34 7.51
C ALA A 79 9.71 -8.93 6.30
N TRP A 80 9.59 -10.25 6.08
CA TRP A 80 10.19 -10.92 4.92
C TRP A 80 9.67 -10.35 3.59
N ARG A 81 8.38 -10.09 3.47
CA ARG A 81 7.77 -9.50 2.27
C ARG A 81 8.31 -8.10 2.00
N MET A 82 8.36 -7.25 3.03
CA MET A 82 8.83 -5.88 2.88
C MET A 82 10.34 -5.81 2.61
N LEU A 83 11.14 -6.69 3.23
CA LEU A 83 12.56 -6.86 2.89
C LEU A 83 12.74 -7.25 1.42
N ASN A 84 11.94 -8.19 0.91
CA ASN A 84 12.00 -8.59 -0.50
C ASN A 84 11.64 -7.44 -1.46
N ARG A 85 10.62 -6.65 -1.13
CA ARG A 85 10.31 -5.44 -1.91
C ARG A 85 11.47 -4.45 -1.92
N LEU A 86 12.28 -4.40 -0.86
CA LEU A 86 13.44 -3.55 -0.72
C LEU A 86 14.76 -4.24 -1.08
N ARG A 87 14.76 -5.43 -1.70
CA ARG A 87 15.96 -6.26 -1.91
C ARG A 87 17.13 -5.60 -2.66
N ASN A 88 16.87 -4.49 -3.36
CA ASN A 88 17.92 -3.71 -4.04
C ASN A 88 18.68 -2.78 -3.09
N GLU A 89 18.18 -2.59 -1.87
CA GLU A 89 18.89 -1.94 -0.78
C GLU A 89 19.82 -2.96 -0.11
N SER A 90 21.09 -2.61 0.07
CA SER A 90 22.09 -3.53 0.63
C SER A 90 21.68 -4.05 2.01
N TRP A 91 21.16 -3.17 2.87
CA TRP A 91 20.73 -3.54 4.21
C TRP A 91 19.57 -4.55 4.19
N ALA A 92 18.67 -4.48 3.21
CA ALA A 92 17.55 -5.40 3.12
C ALA A 92 18.01 -6.77 2.59
N ALA A 93 18.90 -6.77 1.59
CA ALA A 93 19.53 -7.99 1.08
C ALA A 93 20.31 -8.73 2.17
N ASP A 94 21.15 -8.01 2.93
CA ASP A 94 21.93 -8.60 4.02
C ASP A 94 21.03 -9.23 5.10
N ASN A 95 19.90 -8.60 5.43
CA ASN A 95 18.93 -9.15 6.37
C ASN A 95 18.21 -10.38 5.80
N LEU A 96 17.86 -10.40 4.51
CA LEU A 96 17.25 -11.57 3.87
C LEU A 96 18.17 -12.79 3.91
N ASP A 97 19.47 -12.60 3.73
CA ASP A 97 20.47 -13.69 3.80
C ASP A 97 20.57 -14.31 5.19
N MET A 98 20.26 -13.54 6.24
CA MET A 98 20.26 -14.01 7.63
C MET A 98 18.89 -14.56 8.07
N LEU A 99 17.81 -14.14 7.42
CA LEU A 99 16.45 -14.51 7.80
C LEU A 99 16.14 -15.96 7.45
N TYR A 100 15.98 -16.79 8.47
CA TYR A 100 15.47 -18.14 8.30
C TYR A 100 14.02 -18.22 8.77
N LEU A 101 13.14 -18.65 7.88
CA LEU A 101 11.75 -19.01 8.16
C LEU A 101 11.59 -20.50 7.94
N ASP A 102 10.76 -21.16 8.74
CA ASP A 102 10.38 -22.54 8.45
C ASP A 102 9.59 -22.61 7.12
N ASP A 103 9.50 -23.81 6.55
CA ASP A 103 8.91 -24.00 5.22
C ASP A 103 7.44 -23.53 5.15
N ALA A 104 6.66 -23.73 6.22
CA ALA A 104 5.25 -23.34 6.24
C ALA A 104 5.08 -21.81 6.30
N ILE A 105 5.90 -21.13 7.11
CA ILE A 105 5.91 -19.67 7.22
C ILE A 105 6.43 -19.06 5.92
N LEU A 106 7.47 -19.65 5.33
CA LEU A 106 8.05 -19.18 4.06
C LEU A 106 7.05 -19.32 2.91
N ASP A 107 6.32 -20.43 2.84
CA ASP A 107 5.25 -20.64 1.86
C ASP A 107 4.14 -19.60 2.02
N TRP A 108 3.75 -19.30 3.26
CA TRP A 108 2.82 -18.21 3.53
C TRP A 108 3.38 -16.85 3.07
N ALA A 109 4.63 -16.55 3.37
CA ALA A 109 5.28 -15.30 2.97
C ALA A 109 5.33 -15.12 1.46
N LYS A 110 5.62 -16.20 0.71
CA LYS A 110 5.68 -16.20 -0.76
C LYS A 110 4.33 -16.02 -1.45
N ALA A 111 3.22 -16.37 -0.80
CA ALA A 111 1.90 -16.47 -1.42
C ALA A 111 1.37 -15.16 -2.07
N THR A 112 1.90 -13.99 -1.71
CA THR A 112 1.53 -12.69 -2.29
C THR A 112 2.44 -12.24 -3.43
N GLY A 113 3.49 -13.01 -3.76
CA GLY A 113 4.41 -12.68 -4.86
C GLY A 113 5.35 -11.49 -4.56
N ASP A 114 5.47 -11.05 -3.30
CA ASP A 114 6.31 -9.90 -2.93
C ASP A 114 7.81 -10.13 -3.15
N HIS A 115 8.23 -11.37 -3.37
CA HIS A 115 9.59 -11.77 -3.72
C HIS A 115 9.88 -11.80 -5.22
N GLU A 116 8.83 -11.76 -6.05
CA GLU A 116 8.96 -11.84 -7.51
C GLU A 116 9.22 -10.46 -8.13
N ASN A 117 8.73 -9.39 -7.49
CA ASN A 117 8.83 -8.03 -8.01
C ASN A 117 9.73 -7.15 -7.14
N ASP A 118 10.58 -6.37 -7.79
CA ASP A 118 11.37 -5.31 -7.16
C ASP A 118 10.47 -4.15 -6.67
N ALA A 119 11.02 -3.30 -5.81
CA ALA A 119 10.45 -2.12 -5.13
C ALA A 119 9.52 -1.20 -5.95
N ASN A 120 9.49 -1.31 -7.28
CA ASN A 120 8.61 -0.54 -8.14
C ASN A 120 7.17 -1.09 -8.07
N VAL A 121 6.41 -0.53 -7.15
CA VAL A 121 4.96 -0.48 -7.31
C VAL A 121 4.66 0.64 -8.30
N ASP A 122 4.06 0.30 -9.45
CA ASP A 122 3.42 1.31 -10.29
C ASP A 122 2.21 1.87 -9.52
N LEU A 123 2.36 3.12 -9.04
CA LEU A 123 1.33 3.87 -8.36
C LEU A 123 0.65 4.83 -9.34
N HIS A 124 -0.65 5.03 -9.17
CA HIS A 124 -1.36 6.08 -9.90
C HIS A 124 -0.86 7.44 -9.42
N ARG A 125 -0.34 8.26 -10.34
CA ARG A 125 0.22 9.58 -10.01
C ARG A 125 -0.40 10.66 -10.85
N ASP A 126 -0.74 11.75 -10.19
CA ASP A 126 -1.22 12.94 -10.88
C ASP A 126 -0.12 13.64 -11.70
N ALA A 127 -0.46 14.73 -12.39
CA ALA A 127 0.48 15.50 -13.21
C ALA A 127 1.68 16.10 -12.43
N ASN A 128 1.60 16.16 -11.10
CA ASN A 128 2.63 16.70 -10.21
C ASN A 128 3.40 15.59 -9.46
N GLY A 129 3.11 14.31 -9.74
CA GLY A 129 3.74 13.16 -9.09
C GLY A 129 3.10 12.72 -7.77
N ALA A 130 2.01 13.36 -7.34
CA ALA A 130 1.31 12.97 -6.12
C ALA A 130 0.54 11.66 -6.32
N VAL A 131 0.67 10.74 -5.36
CA VAL A 131 -0.03 9.45 -5.39
C VAL A 131 -1.53 9.65 -5.21
N LEU A 132 -2.29 9.05 -6.11
CA LEU A 132 -3.75 9.03 -6.14
C LEU A 132 -4.27 7.75 -5.48
N ASN A 133 -5.30 7.89 -4.68
CA ASN A 133 -6.02 6.82 -4.00
C ASN A 133 -7.49 6.82 -4.39
N ASN A 134 -8.14 5.64 -4.31
CA ASN A 134 -9.59 5.54 -4.44
C ASN A 134 -10.28 6.48 -3.44
N GLY A 135 -11.25 7.26 -3.92
CA GLY A 135 -11.97 8.24 -3.12
C GLY A 135 -11.36 9.64 -3.11
N ASP A 136 -10.15 9.83 -3.64
CA ASP A 136 -9.54 11.15 -3.74
C ASP A 136 -10.39 12.11 -4.58
N THR A 137 -10.17 13.41 -4.34
CA THR A 137 -10.69 14.47 -5.21
C THR A 137 -9.55 15.05 -6.02
N VAL A 138 -9.76 15.21 -7.32
CA VAL A 138 -8.77 15.76 -8.25
C VAL A 138 -9.36 16.92 -9.04
N VAL A 139 -8.49 17.73 -9.63
CA VAL A 139 -8.84 18.87 -10.47
C VAL A 139 -8.24 18.65 -11.85
N LEU A 140 -9.04 18.84 -12.91
CA LEU A 140 -8.53 18.79 -14.28
C LEU A 140 -7.51 19.91 -14.52
N THR A 141 -6.31 19.53 -14.97
CA THR A 141 -5.24 20.47 -15.34
C THR A 141 -5.27 20.85 -16.82
N LYS A 142 -6.18 20.25 -17.59
CA LYS A 142 -6.47 20.56 -19.00
C LYS A 142 -7.95 20.31 -19.31
N SER A 143 -8.50 21.01 -20.30
CA SER A 143 -9.82 20.68 -20.83
C SER A 143 -9.75 19.39 -21.65
N LEU A 144 -10.73 18.51 -21.49
CA LEU A 144 -10.79 17.22 -22.17
C LEU A 144 -11.97 17.22 -23.15
N ASP A 145 -11.72 16.73 -24.36
CA ASP A 145 -12.77 16.43 -25.33
C ASP A 145 -13.21 14.97 -25.14
N VAL A 146 -14.39 14.78 -24.58
CA VAL A 146 -14.92 13.45 -24.24
C VAL A 146 -15.69 12.93 -25.45
N LYS A 147 -15.06 12.04 -26.21
CA LYS A 147 -15.67 11.44 -27.40
C LYS A 147 -17.00 10.80 -27.06
N GLY A 148 -18.05 11.17 -27.81
CA GLY A 148 -19.39 10.61 -27.65
C GLY A 148 -20.20 11.17 -26.47
N SER A 149 -19.74 12.25 -25.84
CA SER A 149 -20.44 12.92 -24.74
C SER A 149 -20.58 14.42 -25.00
N THR A 150 -21.64 15.02 -24.45
CA THR A 150 -21.83 16.48 -24.38
C THR A 150 -21.23 17.09 -23.10
N VAL A 151 -20.58 16.29 -22.26
CA VAL A 151 -20.04 16.72 -20.97
C VAL A 151 -18.96 17.77 -21.15
N ASN A 152 -19.07 18.85 -20.38
CA ASN A 152 -18.15 19.97 -20.47
C ASN A 152 -16.98 19.83 -19.49
N ALA A 153 -16.02 18.93 -19.80
CA ALA A 153 -14.83 18.70 -18.98
C ALA A 153 -13.78 19.81 -19.19
N ARG A 154 -13.98 20.99 -18.57
CA ARG A 154 -13.04 22.12 -18.68
C ARG A 154 -11.86 22.04 -17.71
N LEU A 155 -10.78 22.73 -18.03
CA LEU A 155 -9.74 23.09 -17.08
C LEU A 155 -10.34 23.60 -15.76
N GLY A 156 -9.85 23.09 -14.62
CA GLY A 156 -10.33 23.47 -13.30
C GLY A 156 -11.56 22.70 -12.81
N THR A 157 -12.15 21.84 -13.64
CA THR A 157 -13.28 20.97 -13.20
C THR A 157 -12.81 20.07 -12.06
N VAL A 158 -13.58 20.07 -10.97
CA VAL A 158 -13.32 19.22 -9.79
C VAL A 158 -14.03 17.87 -9.99
N VAL A 159 -13.26 16.79 -9.86
CA VAL A 159 -13.73 15.41 -9.95
C VAL A 159 -13.55 14.76 -8.59
N LYS A 160 -14.66 14.50 -7.90
CA LYS A 160 -14.67 13.93 -6.54
C LYS A 160 -14.81 12.41 -6.59
N ASN A 161 -14.27 11.74 -5.58
CA ASN A 161 -14.45 10.30 -5.37
C ASN A 161 -13.98 9.47 -6.59
N ILE A 162 -12.75 9.73 -7.04
CA ILE A 162 -12.17 9.01 -8.18
C ILE A 162 -12.01 7.53 -7.86
N ARG A 163 -11.99 6.70 -8.90
CA ARG A 163 -11.59 5.29 -8.81
C ARG A 163 -10.34 5.06 -9.63
N LEU A 164 -9.38 4.33 -9.07
CA LEU A 164 -8.18 3.91 -9.76
C LEU A 164 -8.49 2.78 -10.73
N ASP A 165 -7.84 2.75 -11.88
CA ASP A 165 -7.95 1.62 -12.80
C ASP A 165 -7.10 0.46 -12.26
N ALA A 166 -7.66 -0.76 -12.24
CA ALA A 166 -6.96 -1.92 -11.70
C ALA A 166 -5.85 -2.44 -12.62
N ASN A 167 -5.86 -2.07 -13.90
CA ASN A 167 -5.00 -2.63 -14.94
C ASN A 167 -4.04 -1.59 -15.56
N ASP A 168 -4.33 -0.29 -15.45
CA ASP A 168 -3.50 0.76 -16.03
C ASP A 168 -3.38 1.99 -15.11
N THR A 169 -2.20 2.14 -14.50
CA THR A 169 -1.89 3.23 -13.55
C THR A 169 -1.86 4.62 -14.17
N GLY A 170 -1.90 4.70 -15.50
CA GLY A 170 -2.07 5.93 -16.26
C GLY A 170 -3.50 6.45 -16.31
N TYR A 171 -4.49 5.72 -15.79
CA TYR A 171 -5.90 6.10 -15.86
C TYR A 171 -6.65 6.02 -14.52
N ILE A 172 -7.67 6.88 -14.40
CA ILE A 172 -8.64 6.88 -13.30
C ILE A 172 -10.05 7.06 -13.87
N GLU A 173 -11.05 6.50 -13.21
CA GLU A 173 -12.45 6.79 -13.48
C GLU A 173 -12.92 7.94 -12.59
N GLY A 174 -13.57 8.93 -13.20
CA GLY A 174 -14.16 10.08 -12.52
C GLY A 174 -15.57 10.36 -12.99
N LYS A 175 -16.38 11.01 -12.14
CA LYS A 175 -17.73 11.47 -12.52
C LYS A 175 -17.74 12.98 -12.77
N ILE A 176 -18.21 13.39 -13.95
CA ILE A 176 -18.44 14.79 -14.32
C ILE A 176 -19.87 14.90 -14.86
N GLU A 177 -20.66 15.83 -14.30
CA GLU A 177 -22.07 16.03 -14.68
C GLU A 177 -22.91 14.74 -14.69
N GLY A 178 -22.60 13.81 -13.76
CA GLY A 178 -23.29 12.54 -13.61
C GLY A 178 -22.83 11.42 -14.55
N GLN A 179 -21.94 11.70 -15.50
CA GLN A 179 -21.36 10.68 -16.39
C GLN A 179 -19.99 10.21 -15.89
N SER A 180 -19.76 8.89 -15.93
CA SER A 180 -18.45 8.29 -15.69
C SER A 180 -17.55 8.45 -16.91
N ILE A 181 -16.32 8.93 -16.69
CA ILE A 181 -15.34 9.20 -17.73
C ILE A 181 -14.00 8.64 -17.28
N MET A 182 -13.29 8.00 -18.22
CA MET A 182 -11.91 7.57 -18.01
C MET A 182 -10.96 8.73 -18.29
N ILE A 183 -10.13 9.09 -17.31
CA ILE A 183 -9.26 10.27 -17.34
C ILE A 183 -7.82 9.81 -17.18
N LYS A 184 -6.93 10.31 -18.03
CA LYS A 184 -5.49 10.09 -17.83
C LYS A 184 -4.99 10.83 -16.60
N THR A 185 -4.23 10.16 -15.75
CA THR A 185 -3.70 10.72 -14.50
C THR A 185 -2.82 11.95 -14.73
N ILE A 186 -2.11 12.00 -15.86
CA ILE A 186 -1.31 13.16 -16.30
C ILE A 186 -2.14 14.44 -16.60
N PHE A 187 -3.47 14.37 -16.59
CA PHE A 187 -4.37 15.51 -16.82
C PHE A 187 -5.12 15.94 -15.56
N VAL A 188 -4.75 15.40 -14.41
CA VAL A 188 -5.35 15.76 -13.13
C VAL A 188 -4.30 16.19 -12.12
N ARG A 189 -4.72 16.91 -11.10
CA ARG A 189 -3.95 17.21 -9.89
C ARG A 189 -4.77 16.86 -8.66
N LYS A 190 -4.19 16.18 -7.67
CA LYS A 190 -4.83 15.89 -6.39
C LYS A 190 -5.17 17.19 -5.66
N GLN A 191 -6.40 17.27 -5.14
CA GLN A 191 -6.86 18.40 -4.34
C GLN A 191 -6.48 18.19 -2.87
N GLY A 192 -5.89 19.21 -2.24
CA GLY A 192 -5.51 19.15 -0.81
C GLY A 192 -4.05 18.73 -0.55
N VAL A 193 -3.24 18.65 -1.62
CA VAL A 193 -1.76 18.67 -1.55
C VAL A 193 -1.29 20.04 -2.02
#